data_AF-A0A4V2Y013-F1
#
_entry.id   AF-A0A4V2Y013-F1
#
_cell.length_a   1.000
_cell.length_b   1.000
_cell.length_c   1.000
_cell.angle_alpha   90.00
_cell.angle_beta   90.00
_cell.angle_gamma   90.00
#
_symmetry.space_group_name_H-M   'P 1'
#
loop_
_entity.id
_entity.type
_entity.pdbx_description
1 polymer ?
#
loop_
_entity_poly.entity_id
_entity_poly.type
_entity_poly.pdbx_seq_one_letter_code
_entity_poly.pdbx_strand_id
1 'polypeptide(L)'
;MRTTDPFEFIDRHRDTIFRVLGIIAVLLVVFLVVRFFAMRLGGWRKAWRRMCHEFAVTGHAFAAPVRAWLRYRRSLRALVRGLRAPATWRDAERAVAAAREAGGQAYGALVDGDSVTVLVAGDADGGHLTLPDDQRWWLAADAPDDHWSVARADLPPVVPVPDQVHPVLVAVGEIGGRCAFLDLAAGPPMVSAEGDRRSAVALHQAVAAQLDVRLPEGLVVVAEGVHRAFAGTPIRAAHRAARELRPTLGLSPVLVTAELPDPVPAELSEPPEEFPALRLLLLGEGRGHQRTLLTDRHGQISVVGTPLLTTGNALSRAIAKVLSTIPPVLPPAPPAGGAAHTVRTFAESDDEEETAAGDATGASTADADAWAPSTTVATAPRPPRAELEEESDDTGEHRLVAPEPDADTAPVSTRTTRETTRSLPH
;
A
#
# COMPACT_ATOMS: atom_id res chain seq x y z
N MET A 1 -41.64 -69.89 3.50
CA MET A 1 -42.06 -68.49 3.77
C MET A 1 -42.65 -68.46 5.17
N ARG A 2 -41.98 -67.84 6.15
CA ARG A 2 -42.53 -67.72 7.52
C ARG A 2 -43.52 -66.56 7.53
N THR A 3 -44.80 -66.86 7.71
CA THR A 3 -45.86 -65.90 8.03
C THR A 3 -45.61 -65.39 9.45
N THR A 4 -44.92 -64.27 9.58
CA THR A 4 -44.82 -63.54 10.85
C THR A 4 -46.21 -63.08 11.24
N ASP A 5 -46.66 -63.43 12.44
CA ASP A 5 -47.96 -63.03 12.96
C ASP A 5 -48.01 -61.48 13.07
N PRO A 6 -48.96 -60.79 12.41
CA PRO A 6 -49.03 -59.33 12.42
C PRO A 6 -49.16 -58.74 13.82
N PHE A 7 -49.74 -59.47 14.78
CA PHE A 7 -49.90 -58.99 16.16
C PHE A 7 -48.58 -59.05 16.95
N GLU A 8 -47.78 -60.09 16.74
CA GLU A 8 -46.45 -60.22 17.36
C GLU A 8 -45.48 -59.15 16.85
N PHE A 9 -45.62 -58.75 15.58
CA PHE A 9 -44.87 -57.63 15.01
C PHE A 9 -45.27 -56.29 15.66
N ILE A 10 -46.56 -56.04 15.85
CA ILE A 10 -47.07 -54.81 16.46
C ILE A 10 -46.64 -54.69 17.92
N ASP A 11 -46.74 -55.77 18.72
CA ASP A 11 -46.29 -55.73 20.12
C ASP A 11 -44.78 -55.54 20.24
N ARG A 12 -43.99 -56.17 19.35
CA ARG A 12 -42.53 -55.99 19.32
C ARG A 12 -42.10 -54.57 18.93
N HIS A 13 -42.90 -53.84 18.14
CA HIS A 13 -42.59 -52.49 17.68
C HIS A 13 -43.47 -51.40 18.31
N ARG A 14 -44.25 -51.73 19.32
CA ARG A 14 -45.24 -50.84 19.93
C ARG A 14 -44.64 -49.52 20.42
N ASP A 15 -43.48 -49.58 21.06
CA ASP A 15 -42.74 -48.40 21.54
C ASP A 15 -42.23 -47.53 20.38
N THR A 16 -41.77 -48.16 19.29
CA THR A 16 -41.34 -47.46 18.08
C THR A 16 -42.53 -46.78 17.41
N ILE A 17 -43.67 -47.47 17.30
CA ILE A 17 -44.90 -46.93 16.72
C ILE A 17 -45.39 -45.73 17.54
N PHE A 18 -45.46 -45.83 18.87
CA PHE A 18 -45.89 -44.71 19.72
C PHE A 18 -44.92 -43.53 19.67
N ARG A 19 -43.60 -43.76 19.60
CA ARG A 19 -42.62 -42.67 19.40
C ARG A 19 -42.80 -41.98 18.06
N VAL A 20 -42.94 -42.74 16.98
CA VAL A 20 -43.17 -42.19 15.64
C VAL A 20 -44.50 -41.44 15.59
N LEU A 21 -45.57 -41.99 16.16
CA LEU A 21 -46.88 -41.35 16.23
C LEU A 21 -46.82 -40.04 17.06
N GLY A 22 -46.09 -40.06 18.17
CA GLY A 22 -45.83 -38.88 19.00
C GLY A 22 -45.07 -37.79 18.24
N ILE A 23 -44.01 -38.15 17.52
CA ILE A 23 -43.25 -37.23 16.65
C ILE A 23 -44.17 -36.65 15.56
N ILE A 24 -44.98 -37.49 14.90
CA ILE A 24 -45.93 -37.05 13.88
C ILE A 24 -46.96 -36.09 14.47
N ALA A 25 -47.51 -36.39 15.65
CA ALA A 25 -48.47 -35.52 16.34
C ALA A 25 -47.86 -34.16 16.69
N VAL A 26 -46.62 -34.13 17.20
CA VAL A 26 -45.89 -32.89 17.47
C VAL A 26 -45.64 -32.10 16.17
N LEU A 27 -45.18 -32.76 15.11
CA LEU A 27 -44.98 -32.13 13.79
C LEU A 27 -46.28 -31.56 13.22
N LEU A 28 -47.40 -32.26 13.40
CA LEU A 28 -48.72 -31.80 12.97
C LEU A 28 -49.12 -30.53 13.73
N VAL A 29 -48.95 -30.50 15.05
CA VAL A 29 -49.24 -29.31 15.87
C VAL A 29 -48.37 -28.13 15.43
N VAL A 30 -47.06 -28.34 15.25
CA VAL A 30 -46.14 -27.31 14.74
C VAL A 30 -46.59 -26.81 13.36
N PHE A 31 -46.95 -27.71 12.45
CA PHE A 31 -47.44 -27.35 11.12
C PHE A 31 -48.73 -26.53 11.19
N LEU A 32 -49.69 -26.89 12.05
CA LEU A 32 -50.94 -26.16 12.21
C LEU A 32 -50.72 -24.76 12.78
N VAL A 33 -49.81 -24.60 13.74
CA VAL A 33 -49.42 -23.29 14.28
C VAL A 33 -48.81 -22.44 13.17
N VAL A 34 -47.82 -22.97 12.45
CA VAL A 34 -47.15 -22.29 11.33
C VAL A 34 -48.17 -21.91 10.25
N ARG A 35 -49.10 -22.81 9.92
CA ARG A 35 -50.21 -22.56 8.97
C ARG A 35 -51.15 -21.46 9.46
N PHE A 36 -51.54 -21.47 10.72
CA PHE A 36 -52.43 -20.47 11.31
C PHE A 36 -51.82 -19.07 11.19
N PHE A 37 -50.54 -18.91 11.57
CA PHE A 37 -49.82 -17.66 11.40
C PHE A 37 -49.68 -17.25 9.93
N ALA A 38 -49.35 -18.18 9.04
CA ALA A 38 -49.25 -17.90 7.60
C ALA A 38 -50.59 -17.46 6.98
N MET A 39 -51.71 -18.05 7.40
CA MET A 39 -53.06 -17.66 6.97
C MET A 39 -53.43 -16.27 7.50
N ARG A 40 -53.12 -15.98 8.78
CA ARG A 40 -53.39 -14.69 9.42
C ARG A 40 -52.60 -13.53 8.79
N LEU A 41 -51.42 -13.81 8.24
CA LEU A 41 -50.57 -12.84 7.55
C LEU A 41 -50.91 -12.65 6.05
N GLY A 42 -52.06 -13.17 5.60
CA GLY A 42 -52.53 -12.98 4.22
C GLY A 42 -51.95 -13.99 3.22
N GLY A 43 -51.55 -15.18 3.68
CA GLY A 43 -51.17 -16.32 2.87
C GLY A 43 -49.67 -16.68 2.96
N TRP A 44 -49.37 -17.96 2.68
CA TRP A 44 -48.02 -18.53 2.73
C TRP A 44 -46.99 -17.70 1.95
N ARG A 45 -47.36 -17.17 0.77
CA ARG A 45 -46.49 -16.33 -0.06
C ARG A 45 -46.12 -14.98 0.57
N LYS A 46 -46.98 -14.40 1.43
CA LYS A 46 -46.69 -13.13 2.11
C LYS A 46 -45.83 -13.35 3.35
N ALA A 47 -46.16 -14.37 4.14
CA ALA A 47 -45.36 -14.79 5.29
C ALA A 47 -43.92 -15.17 4.86
N TRP A 48 -43.79 -15.97 3.79
CA TRP A 48 -42.48 -16.33 3.23
C TRP A 48 -41.71 -15.12 2.74
N ARG A 49 -42.35 -14.19 2.00
CA ARG A 49 -41.68 -12.96 1.55
C ARG A 49 -41.17 -12.10 2.70
N ARG A 50 -41.95 -11.98 3.80
CA ARG A 50 -41.52 -11.24 4.99
C ARG A 50 -40.36 -11.92 5.70
N MET A 51 -40.42 -13.25 5.86
CA MET A 51 -39.33 -14.04 6.43
C MET A 51 -38.05 -13.95 5.58
N CYS A 52 -38.15 -14.04 4.26
CA CYS A 52 -37.01 -13.84 3.35
C CYS A 52 -36.47 -12.41 3.43
N HIS A 53 -37.32 -11.40 3.59
CA HIS A 53 -36.89 -10.02 3.76
C HIS A 53 -36.14 -9.82 5.07
N GLU A 54 -36.66 -10.35 6.18
CA GLU A 54 -36.00 -10.30 7.49
C GLU A 54 -34.67 -11.08 7.46
N PHE A 55 -34.62 -12.28 6.88
CA PHE A 55 -33.37 -13.01 6.66
C PHE A 55 -32.39 -12.31 5.72
N ALA A 56 -32.87 -11.56 4.72
CA ALA A 56 -32.00 -10.78 3.84
C ALA A 56 -31.37 -9.60 4.59
N VAL A 57 -32.15 -8.91 5.44
CA VAL A 57 -31.65 -7.79 6.26
C VAL A 57 -30.65 -8.31 7.31
N THR A 58 -31.00 -9.36 8.04
CA THR A 58 -30.12 -10.00 9.02
C THR A 58 -28.90 -10.62 8.36
N GLY A 59 -29.09 -11.28 7.22
CA GLY A 59 -28.03 -11.85 6.41
C GLY A 59 -27.07 -10.78 5.89
N HIS A 60 -27.57 -9.59 5.53
CA HIS A 60 -26.71 -8.48 5.11
C HIS A 60 -25.84 -7.96 6.27
N ALA A 61 -26.41 -7.85 7.48
CA ALA A 61 -25.69 -7.43 8.68
C ALA A 61 -24.58 -8.43 9.06
N PHE A 62 -24.85 -9.74 8.98
CA PHE A 62 -23.84 -10.77 9.28
C PHE A 62 -22.86 -11.03 8.14
N ALA A 63 -23.25 -10.79 6.89
CA ALA A 63 -22.36 -10.96 5.74
C ALA A 63 -21.35 -9.81 5.60
N ALA A 64 -21.65 -8.61 6.10
CA ALA A 64 -20.77 -7.46 5.97
C ALA A 64 -19.36 -7.70 6.58
N PRO A 65 -19.21 -8.21 7.83
CA PRO A 65 -17.90 -8.59 8.38
C PRO A 65 -17.17 -9.64 7.55
N VAL A 66 -17.87 -10.68 7.11
CA VAL A 66 -17.27 -11.77 6.30
C VAL A 66 -16.79 -11.24 4.95
N ARG A 67 -17.58 -10.39 4.27
CA ARG A 67 -17.18 -9.75 3.01
C ARG A 67 -15.99 -8.81 3.20
N ALA A 68 -15.96 -8.04 4.29
CA ALA A 68 -14.83 -7.18 4.61
C ALA A 68 -13.55 -8.00 4.84
N TRP A 69 -13.63 -9.10 5.59
CA TRP A 69 -12.51 -10.01 5.82
C TRP A 69 -12.05 -10.70 4.52
N LEU A 70 -12.97 -11.17 3.68
CA LEU A 70 -12.62 -11.77 2.38
C LEU A 70 -11.94 -10.75 1.46
N ARG A 71 -12.43 -9.51 1.41
CA ARG A 71 -11.81 -8.42 0.66
C ARG A 71 -10.40 -8.12 1.20
N TYR A 72 -10.24 -8.02 2.52
CA TYR A 72 -8.93 -7.87 3.15
C TYR A 72 -7.97 -9.02 2.76
N ARG A 73 -8.41 -10.28 2.83
CA ARG A 73 -7.55 -11.42 2.45
C ARG A 73 -7.21 -11.44 0.97
N ARG A 74 -8.13 -11.03 0.10
CA ARG A 74 -7.87 -10.90 -1.34
C ARG A 74 -6.82 -9.82 -1.59
N SER A 75 -7.01 -8.64 -1.01
CA SER A 75 -6.11 -7.50 -1.07
C SER A 75 -4.70 -7.87 -0.57
N LEU A 76 -4.62 -8.50 0.60
CA LEU A 76 -3.36 -8.97 1.18
C LEU A 76 -2.64 -9.96 0.25
N ARG A 77 -3.37 -10.89 -0.38
CA ARG A 77 -2.77 -11.85 -1.33
C ARG A 77 -2.29 -11.16 -2.61
N ALA A 78 -3.05 -10.22 -3.15
CA ALA A 78 -2.67 -9.45 -4.33
C ALA A 78 -1.40 -8.64 -4.05
N LEU A 79 -1.38 -7.86 -2.96
CA LEU A 79 -0.24 -7.06 -2.54
C LEU A 79 0.99 -7.92 -2.24
N VAL A 80 0.86 -8.99 -1.45
CA VAL A 80 2.03 -9.86 -1.15
C VAL A 80 2.57 -10.51 -2.40
N ARG A 81 1.71 -10.93 -3.34
CA ARG A 81 2.17 -11.54 -4.60
C ARG A 81 2.89 -10.53 -5.48
N GLY A 82 2.30 -9.35 -5.69
CA GLY A 82 2.87 -8.32 -6.55
C GLY A 82 4.13 -7.71 -5.95
N LEU A 83 4.08 -7.25 -4.70
CA LEU A 83 5.19 -6.55 -4.05
C LEU A 83 6.39 -7.47 -3.73
N ARG A 84 6.19 -8.79 -3.65
CA ARG A 84 7.29 -9.76 -3.51
C ARG A 84 8.10 -9.92 -4.79
N ALA A 85 7.52 -9.65 -5.96
CA ALA A 85 8.20 -9.85 -7.24
C ALA A 85 9.06 -8.61 -7.56
N PRO A 86 10.39 -8.70 -7.64
CA PRO A 86 11.24 -7.54 -7.95
C PRO A 86 10.94 -6.93 -9.32
N ALA A 87 10.47 -7.75 -10.26
CA ALA A 87 10.04 -7.29 -11.59
C ALA A 87 8.88 -6.31 -11.52
N THR A 88 7.93 -6.46 -10.58
CA THR A 88 6.79 -5.54 -10.42
C THR A 88 7.27 -4.12 -10.10
N TRP A 89 8.29 -3.97 -9.25
CA TRP A 89 8.88 -2.68 -8.92
C TRP A 89 9.64 -2.08 -10.09
N ARG A 90 10.51 -2.87 -10.73
CA ARG A 90 11.33 -2.42 -11.87
C ARG A 90 10.48 -2.04 -13.08
N ASP A 91 9.41 -2.77 -13.33
CA ASP A 91 8.49 -2.49 -14.44
C ASP A 91 7.71 -1.20 -14.18
N ALA A 92 7.31 -0.94 -12.93
CA ALA A 92 6.71 0.33 -12.55
C ALA A 92 7.69 1.50 -12.77
N GLU A 93 8.94 1.37 -12.32
CA GLU A 93 9.97 2.41 -12.48
C GLU A 93 10.27 2.68 -13.95
N ARG A 94 10.45 1.63 -14.75
CA ARG A 94 10.66 1.75 -16.20
C ARG A 94 9.47 2.41 -16.88
N ALA A 95 8.25 2.01 -16.54
CA ALA A 95 7.07 2.62 -17.15
C ALA A 95 6.95 4.11 -16.82
N VAL A 96 7.15 4.49 -15.56
CA VAL A 96 7.09 5.89 -15.11
C VAL A 96 8.18 6.73 -15.78
N ALA A 97 9.42 6.22 -15.84
CA ALA A 97 10.51 6.92 -16.51
C ALA A 97 10.27 7.05 -18.02
N ALA A 98 9.83 5.99 -18.69
CA ALA A 98 9.49 6.03 -20.11
C ALA A 98 8.35 7.00 -20.43
N ALA A 99 7.33 7.07 -19.58
CA ALA A 99 6.25 8.04 -19.74
C ALA A 99 6.76 9.48 -19.61
N ARG A 100 7.73 9.75 -18.72
CA ARG A 100 8.37 11.06 -18.58
C ARG A 100 9.21 11.42 -19.80
N GLU A 101 10.00 10.49 -20.31
CA GLU A 101 10.77 10.68 -21.54
C GLU A 101 9.86 11.01 -22.72
N ALA A 102 8.66 10.44 -22.74
CA ALA A 102 7.63 10.74 -23.73
C ALA A 102 6.83 12.03 -23.46
N GLY A 103 7.23 12.84 -22.48
CA GLY A 103 6.63 14.14 -22.15
C GLY A 103 5.46 14.08 -21.15
N GLY A 104 5.11 12.90 -20.62
CA GLY A 104 4.06 12.75 -19.63
C GLY A 104 4.50 13.16 -18.22
N GLN A 105 3.68 13.95 -17.52
CA GLN A 105 3.87 14.25 -16.10
C GLN A 105 3.44 13.07 -15.21
N ALA A 106 4.18 11.96 -15.27
CA ALA A 106 3.87 10.74 -14.54
C ALA A 106 4.03 10.91 -13.01
N TYR A 107 2.99 10.58 -12.25
CA TYR A 107 2.96 10.65 -10.78
C TYR A 107 2.80 9.29 -10.08
N GLY A 108 2.53 8.21 -10.82
CA GLY A 108 2.38 6.88 -10.24
C GLY A 108 2.17 5.80 -11.30
N ALA A 109 1.96 4.56 -10.84
CA ALA A 109 1.70 3.42 -11.72
C ALA A 109 0.81 2.37 -11.05
N LEU A 110 0.02 1.67 -11.86
CA LEU A 110 -0.71 0.46 -11.49
C LEU A 110 -0.07 -0.71 -12.21
N VAL A 111 0.34 -1.74 -11.48
CA VAL A 111 1.00 -2.93 -12.06
C VAL A 111 0.18 -4.17 -11.78
N ASP A 112 -0.02 -4.96 -12.83
CA ASP A 112 -0.60 -6.29 -12.73
C ASP A 112 0.31 -7.37 -13.34
N GLY A 113 -0.28 -8.54 -13.66
CA GLY A 113 0.48 -9.65 -14.23
C GLY A 113 1.05 -9.34 -15.61
N ASP A 114 0.32 -8.57 -16.42
CA ASP A 114 0.46 -8.51 -17.87
C ASP A 114 0.75 -7.10 -18.38
N SER A 115 0.35 -6.07 -17.63
CA SER A 115 0.44 -4.66 -18.02
C SER A 115 0.91 -3.74 -16.89
N VAL A 116 1.39 -2.56 -17.29
CA VAL A 116 1.62 -1.42 -16.41
C VAL A 116 0.80 -0.24 -16.93
N THR A 117 -0.01 0.36 -16.07
CA THR A 117 -0.73 1.60 -16.34
C THR A 117 -0.05 2.74 -15.60
N VAL A 118 0.57 3.67 -16.31
CA VAL A 118 1.15 4.88 -15.75
C VAL A 118 0.06 5.92 -15.55
N LEU A 119 0.10 6.58 -14.40
CA LEU A 119 -0.80 7.66 -14.03
C LEU A 119 -0.12 8.98 -14.36
N VAL A 120 -0.69 9.72 -15.31
CA VAL A 120 -0.11 10.97 -15.85
C VAL A 120 -0.99 12.13 -15.39
N ALA A 121 -0.39 13.24 -14.93
CA ALA A 121 -1.17 14.44 -14.67
C ALA A 121 -1.63 15.04 -16.01
N GLY A 122 -2.91 15.40 -16.10
CA GLY A 122 -3.42 16.12 -17.27
C GLY A 122 -2.76 17.48 -17.42
N ASP A 123 -2.63 17.94 -18.67
CA ASP A 123 -2.09 19.27 -18.96
C ASP A 123 -2.94 20.34 -18.27
N ALA A 124 -2.29 21.26 -17.55
CA ALA A 124 -2.95 22.33 -16.82
C ALA A 124 -3.76 23.25 -17.74
N ASP A 125 -3.42 23.28 -19.03
CA ASP A 125 -4.08 24.07 -20.07
C ASP A 125 -5.28 23.36 -20.73
N GLY A 126 -5.72 22.22 -20.19
CA GLY A 126 -6.90 21.50 -20.69
C GLY A 126 -6.69 20.83 -22.05
N GLY A 127 -5.44 20.67 -22.46
CA GLY A 127 -5.07 19.90 -23.64
C GLY A 127 -5.44 18.42 -23.49
N HIS A 128 -5.94 17.81 -24.56
CA HIS A 128 -6.03 16.35 -24.63
C HIS A 128 -4.64 15.76 -24.42
N LEU A 129 -4.50 14.86 -23.43
CA LEU A 129 -3.31 14.05 -23.26
C LEU A 129 -3.03 13.31 -24.56
N THR A 130 -1.98 13.75 -25.25
CA THR A 130 -1.57 13.13 -26.51
C THR A 130 -0.69 11.94 -26.16
N LEU A 131 -1.16 10.74 -26.50
CA LEU A 131 -0.35 9.55 -26.39
C LEU A 131 0.95 9.73 -27.20
N PRO A 132 2.06 9.16 -26.74
CA PRO A 132 3.27 9.13 -27.54
C PRO A 132 3.04 8.41 -28.88
N ASP A 133 3.70 8.87 -29.95
CA ASP A 133 3.56 8.31 -31.31
C ASP A 133 4.04 6.85 -31.45
N ASP A 134 4.60 6.26 -30.40
CA ASP A 134 5.28 4.95 -30.44
C ASP A 134 4.34 3.73 -30.58
N GLN A 135 3.02 3.93 -30.59
CA GLN A 135 1.95 2.93 -30.69
C GLN A 135 1.93 1.83 -29.61
N ARG A 136 2.89 1.80 -28.67
CA ARG A 136 2.93 0.81 -27.57
C ARG A 136 2.07 1.25 -26.40
N TRP A 137 1.86 2.56 -26.26
CA TRP A 137 0.97 3.12 -25.27
C TRP A 137 -0.46 3.08 -25.77
N TRP A 138 -1.38 2.64 -24.91
CA TRP A 138 -2.81 2.72 -25.16
C TRP A 138 -3.56 3.28 -23.95
N LEU A 139 -4.69 3.92 -24.22
CA LEU A 139 -5.67 4.27 -23.19
C LEU A 139 -6.57 3.04 -22.95
N ALA A 140 -6.75 2.64 -21.70
CA ALA A 140 -7.70 1.57 -21.40
C ALA A 140 -9.13 2.09 -21.61
N ALA A 141 -9.98 1.32 -22.29
CA ALA A 141 -11.31 1.76 -22.73
C ALA A 141 -12.24 2.27 -21.62
N ASP A 142 -12.03 1.79 -20.38
CA ASP A 142 -12.81 2.17 -19.18
C ASP A 142 -12.00 3.03 -18.19
N ALA A 143 -10.78 3.45 -18.56
CA ALA A 143 -9.94 4.31 -17.74
C ALA A 143 -10.13 5.78 -18.13
N PRO A 144 -9.96 6.71 -17.18
CA PRO A 144 -9.84 8.12 -17.54
C PRO A 144 -8.66 8.35 -18.50
N ASP A 145 -8.78 9.41 -19.32
CA ASP A 145 -7.86 9.74 -20.42
C ASP A 145 -6.40 10.02 -19.97
N ASP A 146 -6.17 10.06 -18.67
CA ASP A 146 -4.90 10.33 -17.98
C ASP A 146 -4.14 9.06 -17.56
N HIS A 147 -4.54 7.90 -18.08
CA HIS A 147 -3.94 6.60 -17.83
C HIS A 147 -3.30 5.98 -19.07
N TRP A 148 -1.97 5.98 -19.13
CA TRP A 148 -1.22 5.39 -20.25
C TRP A 148 -0.83 3.96 -19.90
N SER A 149 -1.32 2.98 -20.66
CA SER A 149 -1.05 1.57 -20.42
C SER A 149 -0.06 1.00 -21.45
N VAL A 150 0.77 0.07 -20.99
CA VAL A 150 1.75 -0.64 -21.81
C VAL A 150 1.85 -2.10 -21.33
N ALA A 151 2.08 -3.03 -22.24
CA ALA A 151 2.24 -4.44 -21.88
C ALA A 151 3.61 -4.61 -21.24
N ARG A 152 3.73 -5.47 -20.23
CA ARG A 152 5.01 -5.68 -19.53
C ARG A 152 6.11 -6.18 -20.46
N ALA A 153 5.74 -6.98 -21.46
CA ALA A 153 6.65 -7.48 -22.49
C ALA A 153 7.15 -6.37 -23.44
N ASP A 154 6.36 -5.31 -23.61
CA ASP A 154 6.62 -4.21 -24.54
C ASP A 154 7.20 -2.97 -23.84
N LEU A 155 7.47 -3.06 -22.53
CA LEU A 155 8.06 -1.98 -21.75
C LEU A 155 9.41 -1.57 -22.36
N PRO A 156 9.58 -0.29 -22.72
CA PRO A 156 10.81 0.17 -23.34
C PRO A 156 11.99 -0.01 -22.36
N PRO A 157 13.19 -0.31 -22.88
CA PRO A 157 14.39 -0.22 -22.08
C PRO A 157 14.63 1.26 -21.74
N VAL A 158 14.63 1.60 -20.46
CA VAL A 158 14.96 2.95 -19.99
C VAL A 158 16.44 3.00 -19.72
N VAL A 159 17.15 3.86 -20.46
CA VAL A 159 18.54 4.20 -20.19
C VAL A 159 18.51 5.39 -19.24
N PRO A 160 19.17 5.32 -18.07
CA PRO A 160 19.23 6.46 -17.17
C PRO A 160 19.77 7.70 -17.89
N VAL A 161 18.97 8.75 -17.99
CA VAL A 161 19.40 10.04 -18.52
C VAL A 161 20.06 10.83 -17.38
N PRO A 162 21.32 11.29 -17.54
CA PRO A 162 21.92 12.21 -16.59
C PRO A 162 20.99 13.42 -16.38
N ASP A 163 20.87 13.86 -15.13
CA ASP A 163 20.06 15.03 -14.73
C ASP A 163 18.52 14.85 -14.71
N GLN A 164 17.98 13.67 -15.04
CA GLN A 164 16.56 13.39 -14.81
C GLN A 164 16.27 12.87 -13.41
N VAL A 165 15.17 13.34 -12.81
CA VAL A 165 14.70 12.90 -11.49
C VAL A 165 14.25 11.44 -11.57
N HIS A 166 14.98 10.58 -10.86
CA HIS A 166 14.68 9.14 -10.83
C HIS A 166 13.38 8.86 -10.06
N PRO A 167 12.48 8.00 -10.57
CA PRO A 167 11.26 7.64 -9.85
C PRO A 167 11.56 6.98 -8.49
N VAL A 168 10.93 7.47 -7.43
CA VAL A 168 10.97 6.88 -6.08
C VAL A 168 9.59 6.34 -5.77
N LEU A 169 9.33 5.14 -6.28
CA LEU A 169 8.04 4.51 -6.16
C LEU A 169 7.83 3.87 -4.79
N VAL A 170 6.68 4.15 -4.19
CA VAL A 170 6.19 3.47 -2.98
C VAL A 170 4.81 2.89 -3.25
N ALA A 171 4.57 1.67 -2.79
CA ALA A 171 3.26 1.08 -2.84
C ALA A 171 2.32 1.79 -1.86
N VAL A 172 1.18 2.23 -2.36
CA VAL A 172 0.13 2.93 -1.59
C VAL A 172 -1.16 2.11 -1.47
N GLY A 173 -1.23 0.92 -2.07
CA GLY A 173 -2.37 0.02 -1.93
C GLY A 173 -2.59 -0.82 -3.18
N GLU A 174 -3.83 -1.26 -3.39
CA GLU A 174 -4.25 -1.91 -4.63
C GLU A 174 -5.51 -1.31 -5.23
N ILE A 175 -5.68 -1.50 -6.55
CA ILE A 175 -6.89 -1.20 -7.30
C ILE A 175 -7.24 -2.41 -8.15
N GLY A 176 -8.35 -3.09 -7.82
CA GLY A 176 -8.82 -4.23 -8.61
C GLY A 176 -7.84 -5.40 -8.71
N GLY A 177 -7.01 -5.63 -7.69
CA GLY A 177 -5.97 -6.66 -7.72
C GLY A 177 -4.61 -6.21 -8.26
N ARG A 178 -4.49 -4.96 -8.72
CA ARG A 178 -3.26 -4.35 -9.25
C ARG A 178 -2.55 -3.59 -8.14
N CYS A 179 -1.22 -3.71 -8.04
CA CYS A 179 -0.43 -2.93 -7.09
C CYS A 179 -0.39 -1.47 -7.53
N ALA A 180 -0.81 -0.56 -6.66
CA ALA A 180 -0.75 0.86 -6.91
C ALA A 180 0.52 1.46 -6.28
N PHE A 181 1.32 2.09 -7.12
CA PHE A 181 2.54 2.80 -6.75
C PHE A 181 2.34 4.30 -6.94
N LEU A 182 2.84 5.07 -5.97
CA LEU A 182 2.93 6.51 -6.03
C LEU A 182 4.40 6.88 -6.17
N ASP A 183 4.71 7.80 -7.09
CA ASP A 183 6.04 8.37 -7.17
C ASP A 183 6.18 9.53 -6.19
N LEU A 184 7.00 9.32 -5.16
CA LEU A 184 7.35 10.38 -4.22
C LEU A 184 8.35 11.36 -4.82
N ALA A 185 9.03 10.98 -5.90
CA ALA A 185 9.90 11.85 -6.66
C ALA A 185 9.14 12.89 -7.50
N ALA A 186 7.89 12.61 -7.82
CA ALA A 186 6.99 13.50 -8.54
C ALA A 186 6.26 14.45 -7.59
N GLY A 187 6.22 15.75 -7.92
CA GLY A 187 5.40 16.74 -7.23
C GLY A 187 6.07 17.30 -5.95
N PRO A 188 5.27 17.78 -4.99
CA PRO A 188 5.80 18.51 -3.84
C PRO A 188 6.78 17.70 -2.98
N PRO A 189 7.76 18.35 -2.33
CA PRO A 189 8.76 17.68 -1.50
C PRO A 189 8.16 17.09 -0.21
N MET A 190 7.01 17.61 0.24
CA MET A 190 6.30 17.12 1.41
C MET A 190 5.15 16.21 1.01
N VAL A 191 5.08 15.03 1.62
CA VAL A 191 3.97 14.09 1.51
C VAL A 191 3.40 13.84 2.90
N SER A 192 2.13 14.19 3.11
CA SER A 192 1.46 14.01 4.40
C SER A 192 0.52 12.79 4.37
N ALA A 193 0.42 12.06 5.48
CA ALA A 193 -0.57 11.02 5.67
C ALA A 193 -1.59 11.45 6.72
N GLU A 194 -2.85 11.61 6.31
CA GLU A 194 -3.92 12.25 7.09
C GLU A 194 -5.20 11.39 7.13
N GLY A 195 -6.20 11.84 7.88
CA GLY A 195 -7.52 11.21 7.97
C GLY A 195 -7.70 10.32 9.20
N ASP A 196 -8.20 9.09 9.00
CA ASP A 196 -8.40 8.13 10.10
C ASP A 196 -7.08 7.82 10.80
N ARG A 197 -6.96 8.16 12.09
CA ARG A 197 -5.69 8.09 12.83
C ARG A 197 -5.00 6.74 12.73
N ARG A 198 -5.75 5.63 12.84
CA ARG A 198 -5.18 4.28 12.79
C ARG A 198 -4.65 3.97 11.39
N SER A 199 -5.42 4.32 10.36
CA SER A 199 -5.08 4.06 8.97
C SER A 199 -3.93 4.95 8.49
N ALA A 200 -3.91 6.22 8.89
CA ALA A 200 -2.84 7.17 8.59
C ALA A 200 -1.50 6.73 9.18
N VAL A 201 -1.48 6.32 10.46
CA VAL A 201 -0.26 5.78 11.12
C VAL A 201 0.24 4.53 10.38
N ALA A 202 -0.66 3.60 10.05
CA ALA A 202 -0.30 2.37 9.37
C ALA A 202 0.25 2.63 7.95
N LEU A 203 -0.33 3.60 7.22
CA LEU A 203 0.15 4.02 5.91
C LEU A 203 1.51 4.71 6.01
N HIS A 204 1.65 5.69 6.90
CA HIS A 204 2.90 6.42 7.12
C HIS A 204 4.07 5.48 7.44
N GLN A 205 3.87 4.55 8.38
CA GLN A 205 4.88 3.55 8.74
C GLN A 205 5.17 2.58 7.59
N ALA A 206 4.16 2.19 6.81
CA ALA A 206 4.37 1.33 5.64
C ALA A 206 5.17 2.04 4.54
N VAL A 207 4.94 3.33 4.29
CA VAL A 207 5.71 4.12 3.33
C VAL A 207 7.13 4.37 3.85
N ALA A 208 7.29 4.71 5.13
CA ALA A 208 8.59 4.89 5.76
C ALA A 208 9.46 3.63 5.66
N ALA A 209 8.90 2.45 5.98
CA ALA A 209 9.60 1.18 5.87
C ALA A 209 10.02 0.85 4.43
N GLN A 210 9.18 1.20 3.44
CA GLN A 210 9.56 1.06 2.04
C GLN A 210 10.75 1.96 1.72
N LEU A 211 10.71 3.24 2.09
CA LEU A 211 11.81 4.17 1.80
C LEU A 211 13.12 3.73 2.45
N ASP A 212 13.07 3.27 3.70
CA ASP A 212 14.24 2.77 4.44
C ASP A 212 14.94 1.61 3.73
N VAL A 213 14.19 0.67 3.17
CA VAL A 213 14.75 -0.47 2.43
C VAL A 213 15.13 -0.11 0.99
N ARG A 214 14.40 0.82 0.39
CA ARG A 214 14.54 1.12 -1.04
C ARG A 214 15.63 2.12 -1.34
N LEU A 215 15.84 3.11 -0.47
CA LEU A 215 16.84 4.13 -0.67
C LEU A 215 18.22 3.66 -0.16
N PRO A 216 19.32 4.17 -0.74
CA PRO A 216 20.66 3.97 -0.21
C PRO A 216 20.75 4.26 1.30
N GLU A 217 21.57 3.47 2.00
CA GLU A 217 21.82 3.63 3.42
C GLU A 217 22.24 5.07 3.75
N GLY A 218 21.64 5.65 4.79
CA GLY A 218 21.91 7.01 5.22
C GLY A 218 21.13 8.09 4.49
N LEU A 219 20.29 7.78 3.48
CA LEU A 219 19.39 8.77 2.88
C LEU A 219 18.04 8.92 3.59
N VAL A 220 17.71 8.06 4.55
CA VAL A 220 16.48 8.15 5.33
C VAL A 220 16.81 8.51 6.77
N VAL A 221 16.23 9.61 7.25
CA VAL A 221 16.32 10.03 8.65
C VAL A 221 14.95 9.93 9.29
N VAL A 222 14.84 9.15 10.36
CA VAL A 222 13.57 8.93 11.07
C VAL A 222 13.57 9.71 12.38
N ALA A 223 12.64 10.65 12.51
CA ALA A 223 12.43 11.43 13.71
C ALA A 223 11.69 10.62 14.80
N GLU A 224 11.67 11.16 16.01
CA GLU A 224 10.86 10.64 17.12
C GLU A 224 9.36 10.63 16.78
N GLY A 225 8.61 9.74 17.44
CA GLY A 225 7.15 9.65 17.30
C GLY A 225 6.66 8.87 16.07
N VAL A 226 7.53 8.50 15.13
CA VAL A 226 7.15 7.74 13.92
C VAL A 226 6.68 6.32 14.25
N HIS A 227 7.37 5.64 15.17
CA HIS A 227 7.04 4.27 15.56
C HIS A 227 7.21 4.05 17.06
N ARG A 228 6.21 3.44 17.71
CA ARG A 228 6.18 3.26 19.19
C ARG A 228 7.38 2.50 19.76
N ALA A 229 7.97 1.60 18.99
CA ALA A 229 9.11 0.78 19.39
C ALA A 229 10.46 1.33 18.92
N PHE A 230 10.47 2.52 18.31
CA PHE A 230 11.68 3.17 17.83
C PHE A 230 11.69 4.61 18.35
N ALA A 231 12.61 4.91 19.28
CA ALA A 231 12.67 6.21 19.92
C ALA A 231 12.85 7.35 18.90
N GLY A 232 13.60 7.11 17.83
CA GLY A 232 13.92 8.11 16.81
C GLY A 232 14.82 9.23 17.31
N THR A 233 15.24 10.08 16.38
CA THR A 233 16.02 11.28 16.69
C THR A 233 15.05 12.44 16.96
N PRO A 234 15.28 13.31 17.96
CA PRO A 234 14.42 14.47 18.20
C PRO A 234 14.20 15.29 16.93
N ILE A 235 12.97 15.76 16.68
CA ILE A 235 12.56 16.28 15.34
C ILE A 235 13.53 17.33 14.79
N ARG A 236 13.96 18.30 15.61
CA ARG A 236 14.90 19.35 15.20
C ARG A 236 16.28 18.81 14.83
N ALA A 237 16.77 17.81 15.56
CA ALA A 237 18.06 17.18 15.29
C ALA A 237 17.96 16.28 14.06
N ALA A 238 16.85 15.56 13.90
CA ALA A 238 16.56 14.76 12.70
C ALA A 238 16.52 15.63 11.44
N HIS A 239 15.82 16.76 11.50
CA HIS A 239 15.77 17.73 10.41
C HIS A 239 17.16 18.29 10.06
N ARG A 240 17.96 18.68 11.07
CA ARG A 240 19.33 19.14 10.84
C ARG A 240 20.19 18.06 10.18
N ALA A 241 20.16 16.84 10.69
CA ALA A 241 20.89 15.72 10.13
C ALA A 241 20.46 15.45 8.68
N ALA A 242 19.15 15.47 8.40
CA ALA A 242 18.63 15.25 7.06
C ALA A 242 19.07 16.33 6.05
N ARG A 243 19.19 17.59 6.49
CA ARG A 243 19.70 18.69 5.66
C ARG A 243 21.19 18.63 5.37
N GLU A 244 21.96 18.02 6.26
CA GLU A 244 23.41 17.86 6.08
C GLU A 244 23.74 16.75 5.08
N LEU A 245 22.79 15.84 4.83
CA LEU A 245 22.91 14.81 3.80
C LEU A 245 22.88 15.43 2.40
N ARG A 246 23.71 14.88 1.52
CA ARG A 246 23.72 15.25 0.10
C ARG A 246 22.88 14.27 -0.71
N PRO A 247 22.10 14.76 -1.69
CA PRO A 247 21.50 13.90 -2.68
C PRO A 247 22.56 12.99 -3.29
N THR A 248 22.25 11.70 -3.35
CA THR A 248 23.16 10.66 -3.84
C THR A 248 22.46 9.98 -4.99
N LEU A 249 23.15 9.85 -6.13
CA LEU A 249 22.63 9.10 -7.28
C LEU A 249 21.29 9.63 -7.84
N GLY A 250 21.06 10.95 -7.76
CA GLY A 250 19.79 11.56 -8.20
C GLY A 250 18.62 11.30 -7.25
N LEU A 251 18.90 10.87 -6.01
CA LEU A 251 17.91 10.63 -4.97
C LEU A 251 18.09 11.64 -3.83
N SER A 252 17.03 12.38 -3.53
CA SER A 252 17.01 13.31 -2.40
C SER A 252 16.92 12.54 -1.07
N PRO A 253 17.61 13.00 0.00
CA PRO A 253 17.37 12.53 1.36
C PRO A 253 15.90 12.69 1.75
N VAL A 254 15.42 11.79 2.61
CA VAL A 254 14.05 11.80 3.14
C VAL A 254 14.05 11.89 4.66
N LEU A 255 13.36 12.89 5.19
CA LEU A 255 13.01 12.99 6.59
C LEU A 255 11.61 12.38 6.82
N VAL A 256 11.54 11.34 7.63
CA VAL A 256 10.28 10.76 8.10
C VAL A 256 9.99 11.32 9.49
N THR A 257 8.87 12.01 9.65
CA THR A 257 8.52 12.67 10.92
C THR A 257 7.04 12.57 11.25
N ALA A 258 6.73 12.58 12.55
CA ALA A 258 5.35 12.61 13.04
C ALA A 258 4.79 14.03 13.20
N GLU A 259 5.66 15.04 13.24
CA GLU A 259 5.29 16.44 13.39
C GLU A 259 6.23 17.32 12.55
N LEU A 260 5.79 18.52 12.19
CA LEU A 260 6.65 19.48 11.51
C LEU A 260 7.70 20.04 12.48
N PRO A 261 8.94 20.28 12.01
CA PRO A 261 9.91 21.04 12.79
C PRO A 261 9.36 22.44 13.12
N ASP A 262 9.49 22.85 14.39
CA ASP A 262 9.10 24.18 14.88
C ASP A 262 10.36 25.01 15.23
N PRO A 263 10.56 26.22 14.68
CA PRO A 263 9.74 26.85 13.65
C PRO A 263 9.81 26.12 12.31
N VAL A 264 8.73 26.21 11.52
CA VAL A 264 8.67 25.61 10.18
C VAL A 264 9.76 26.23 9.31
N PRO A 265 10.70 25.43 8.78
CA PRO A 265 11.76 25.90 7.90
C PRO A 265 11.18 26.58 6.65
N ALA A 266 11.80 27.69 6.23
CA ALA A 266 11.37 28.46 5.07
C ALA A 266 11.32 27.62 3.79
N GLU A 267 12.29 26.72 3.61
CA GLU A 267 12.38 25.77 2.49
C GLU A 267 11.17 24.83 2.35
N LEU A 268 10.37 24.64 3.41
CA LEU A 268 9.10 23.89 3.33
C LEU A 268 7.91 24.74 2.89
N SER A 269 8.06 26.06 2.96
CA SER A 269 7.03 27.04 2.63
C SER A 269 7.28 27.73 1.28
N GLU A 270 8.50 27.65 0.76
CA GLU A 270 8.90 28.19 -0.53
C GLU A 270 8.46 27.28 -1.70
N PRO A 271 8.25 27.84 -2.90
CA PRO A 271 7.97 27.05 -4.10
C PRO A 271 9.00 25.92 -4.30
N PRO A 272 8.55 24.70 -4.63
CA PRO A 272 9.47 23.58 -4.73
C PRO A 272 10.41 23.75 -5.92
N GLU A 273 11.69 23.52 -5.69
CA GLU A 273 12.65 23.31 -6.77
C GLU A 273 12.31 22.01 -7.52
N GLU A 274 12.70 21.93 -8.80
CA GLU A 274 12.49 20.73 -9.63
C GLU A 274 13.14 19.48 -9.01
N PHE A 275 14.27 19.66 -8.32
CA PHE A 275 14.95 18.63 -7.55
C PHE A 275 15.18 19.09 -6.10
N PRO A 276 14.26 18.78 -5.16
CA PRO A 276 14.36 19.27 -3.80
C PRO A 276 15.55 18.66 -3.06
N ALA A 277 16.29 19.48 -2.32
CA ALA A 277 17.43 19.03 -1.50
C ALA A 277 17.01 18.09 -0.35
N LEU A 278 15.76 18.14 0.09
CA LEU A 278 15.19 17.30 1.14
C LEU A 278 13.72 17.02 0.84
N ARG A 279 13.29 15.77 1.06
CA ARG A 279 11.87 15.37 1.02
C ARG A 279 11.37 14.99 2.40
N LEU A 280 10.08 15.20 2.64
CA LEU A 280 9.47 14.98 3.93
C LEU A 280 8.28 14.02 3.82
N LEU A 281 8.27 13.00 4.67
CA LEU A 281 7.11 12.15 4.90
C LEU A 281 6.54 12.45 6.30
N LEU A 282 5.42 13.15 6.33
CA LEU A 282 4.78 13.66 7.54
C LEU A 282 3.55 12.82 7.92
N LEU A 283 3.38 12.53 9.20
CA LEU A 283 2.10 12.06 9.74
C LEU A 283 1.28 13.26 10.21
N GLY A 284 0.06 13.43 9.69
CA GLY A 284 -0.81 14.56 10.04
C GLY A 284 -0.64 15.77 9.11
N GLU A 285 -1.17 16.91 9.53
CA GLU A 285 -1.31 18.10 8.68
C GLU A 285 0.04 18.76 8.39
N GLY A 286 0.38 18.86 7.09
CA GLY A 286 1.52 19.65 6.65
C GLY A 286 1.19 21.10 6.34
N ARG A 287 2.21 21.88 6.00
CA ARG A 287 2.11 23.30 5.60
C ARG A 287 2.89 23.53 4.32
N GLY A 288 2.46 24.51 3.52
CA GLY A 288 3.13 24.86 2.26
C GLY A 288 2.76 23.92 1.12
N HIS A 289 3.74 23.58 0.29
CA HIS A 289 3.54 22.72 -0.87
C HIS A 289 3.66 21.25 -0.48
N GLN A 290 2.51 20.57 -0.41
CA GLN A 290 2.43 19.17 -0.02
C GLN A 290 1.49 18.36 -0.90
N ARG A 291 1.71 17.04 -0.91
CA ARG A 291 0.75 16.05 -1.40
C ARG A 291 0.18 15.29 -0.21
N THR A 292 -1.14 15.32 -0.05
CA THR A 292 -1.82 14.65 1.05
C THR A 292 -2.34 13.27 0.64
N LEU A 293 -2.02 12.26 1.43
CA LEU A 293 -2.57 10.91 1.38
C LEU A 293 -3.69 10.81 2.44
N LEU A 294 -4.94 10.98 2.02
CA LEU A 294 -6.09 10.92 2.91
C LEU A 294 -6.53 9.47 3.09
N THR A 295 -6.53 9.02 4.33
CA THR A 295 -7.00 7.68 4.72
C THR A 295 -8.37 7.75 5.35
N ASP A 296 -9.27 6.82 5.00
CA ASP A 296 -10.57 6.70 5.65
C ASP A 296 -10.61 5.53 6.65
N ARG A 297 -11.70 5.46 7.44
CA ARG A 297 -11.94 4.35 8.40
C ARG A 297 -12.13 2.98 7.74
N HIS A 298 -12.32 2.94 6.42
CA HIS A 298 -12.47 1.73 5.63
C HIS A 298 -11.16 1.37 4.92
N GLY A 299 -10.05 2.04 5.28
CA GLY A 299 -8.71 1.96 4.70
C GLY A 299 -8.68 2.08 3.18
N GLN A 300 -9.53 2.94 2.63
CA GLN A 300 -9.27 3.59 1.36
C GLN A 300 -8.22 4.69 1.55
N ILE A 301 -7.42 4.92 0.53
CA ILE A 301 -6.41 5.97 0.48
C ILE A 301 -6.65 6.76 -0.79
N SER A 302 -6.97 8.04 -0.65
CA SER A 302 -7.03 8.98 -1.78
C SER A 302 -5.78 9.86 -1.78
N VAL A 303 -5.26 10.12 -2.98
CA VAL A 303 -4.16 11.07 -3.17
C VAL A 303 -4.75 12.39 -3.63
N VAL A 304 -4.71 13.40 -2.76
CA VAL A 304 -5.35 14.70 -3.00
C VAL A 304 -4.77 15.35 -4.25
N GLY A 305 -5.66 15.88 -5.10
CA GLY A 305 -5.31 16.47 -6.39
C GLY A 305 -5.18 15.48 -7.54
N THR A 306 -5.51 14.19 -7.32
CA THR A 306 -5.49 13.15 -8.36
C THR A 306 -6.74 12.27 -8.28
N PRO A 307 -7.10 11.53 -9.35
CA PRO A 307 -8.17 10.53 -9.30
C PRO A 307 -7.76 9.24 -8.57
N LEU A 308 -6.52 9.14 -8.05
CA LEU A 308 -6.01 7.91 -7.45
C LEU A 308 -6.69 7.60 -6.12
N LEU A 309 -7.52 6.56 -6.13
CA LEU A 309 -8.18 5.97 -4.95
C LEU A 309 -7.82 4.49 -4.83
N THR A 310 -7.14 4.12 -3.76
CA THR A 310 -6.62 2.76 -3.54
C THR A 310 -7.17 2.12 -2.28
N THR A 311 -7.17 0.80 -2.22
CA THR A 311 -7.44 0.06 -0.98
C THR A 311 -6.12 -0.25 -0.27
N GLY A 312 -5.92 0.36 0.91
CA GLY A 312 -4.70 0.30 1.71
C GLY A 312 -4.76 -0.57 2.98
N ASN A 313 -5.94 -1.08 3.37
CA ASN A 313 -6.12 -1.84 4.62
C ASN A 313 -5.09 -2.96 4.87
N ALA A 314 -4.66 -3.63 3.80
CA ALA A 314 -3.75 -4.76 3.87
C ALA A 314 -2.28 -4.37 3.63
N LEU A 315 -2.00 -3.09 3.31
CA LEU A 315 -0.69 -2.61 2.89
C LEU A 315 0.37 -2.83 3.98
N SER A 316 0.15 -2.32 5.20
CA SER A 316 1.13 -2.45 6.28
C SER A 316 1.49 -3.91 6.57
N ARG A 317 0.49 -4.80 6.60
CA ARG A 317 0.71 -6.25 6.77
C ARG A 317 1.38 -6.90 5.56
N ALA A 318 1.11 -6.43 4.34
CA ALA A 318 1.77 -6.89 3.14
C ALA A 318 3.24 -6.49 3.12
N ILE A 319 3.54 -5.21 3.38
CA ILE A 319 4.91 -4.66 3.49
C ILE A 319 5.70 -5.43 4.53
N ALA A 320 5.18 -5.61 5.74
CA ALA A 320 5.87 -6.39 6.78
C ALA A 320 6.25 -7.82 6.34
N LYS A 321 5.49 -8.43 5.41
CA LYS A 321 5.77 -9.77 4.88
C LYS A 321 6.76 -9.81 3.71
N VAL A 322 6.96 -8.69 3.02
CA VAL A 322 7.78 -8.62 1.81
C VAL A 322 8.97 -7.69 1.96
N LEU A 323 9.10 -6.99 3.09
CA LEU A 323 10.08 -5.94 3.33
C LEU A 323 11.51 -6.35 2.93
N SER A 324 11.95 -7.55 3.34
CA SER A 324 13.28 -8.08 3.01
C SER A 324 13.49 -8.46 1.53
N THR A 325 12.44 -8.43 0.72
CA THR A 325 12.46 -8.78 -0.71
C THR A 325 12.21 -7.58 -1.61
N ILE A 326 11.92 -6.41 -1.03
CA ILE A 326 11.73 -5.18 -1.80
C ILE A 326 13.07 -4.79 -2.42
N PRO A 327 13.15 -4.58 -3.75
CA PRO A 327 14.39 -4.19 -4.39
C PRO A 327 14.74 -2.72 -4.08
N PRO A 328 16.04 -2.39 -3.95
CA PRO A 328 16.48 -1.01 -3.87
C PRO A 328 16.09 -0.24 -5.14
N VAL A 329 15.96 1.08 -5.02
CA VAL A 329 15.91 1.96 -6.19
C VAL A 329 17.25 1.83 -6.91
N LEU A 330 17.23 1.51 -8.20
CA LEU A 330 18.46 1.31 -8.95
C LEU A 330 19.17 2.66 -9.13
N PRO A 331 20.44 2.79 -8.70
CA PRO A 331 21.25 3.93 -9.08
C PRO A 331 21.40 4.03 -10.59
N PRO A 332 21.63 5.21 -11.17
CA PRO A 332 22.19 5.30 -12.50
C PRO A 332 23.47 4.47 -12.53
N ALA A 333 23.64 3.63 -13.54
CA ALA A 333 24.94 3.04 -13.82
C ALA A 333 25.93 4.20 -13.97
N PRO A 334 27.11 4.17 -13.33
CA PRO A 334 28.12 5.19 -13.59
C PRO A 334 28.35 5.23 -15.10
N PRO A 335 28.50 6.41 -15.71
CA PRO A 335 28.86 6.48 -17.12
C PRO A 335 30.13 5.64 -17.25
N ALA A 336 30.07 4.59 -18.07
CA ALA A 336 31.25 3.80 -18.39
C ALA A 336 32.31 4.82 -18.83
N GLY A 337 33.31 5.00 -17.96
CA GLY A 337 34.29 6.06 -18.11
C GLY A 337 34.82 6.01 -19.53
N GLY A 338 34.81 7.17 -20.20
CA GLY A 338 35.28 7.30 -21.56
C GLY A 338 36.58 6.53 -21.71
N ALA A 339 36.51 5.42 -22.44
CA ALA A 339 37.66 4.91 -23.15
C ALA A 339 37.97 6.00 -24.16
N ALA A 340 38.76 6.97 -23.71
CA ALA A 340 39.43 7.91 -24.57
C ALA A 340 40.03 7.06 -25.69
N HIS A 341 39.60 7.38 -26.91
CA HIS A 341 40.24 6.99 -28.14
C HIS A 341 41.74 7.17 -28.01
N THR A 342 42.44 6.13 -27.56
CA THR A 342 43.84 5.90 -27.90
C THR A 342 43.80 5.12 -29.19
N VAL A 343 43.48 5.86 -30.26
CA VAL A 343 43.99 5.56 -31.59
C VAL A 343 45.51 5.71 -31.47
N ARG A 344 46.18 4.68 -30.93
CA ARG A 344 47.55 4.38 -31.29
C ARG A 344 47.44 3.60 -32.59
N THR A 345 47.35 4.36 -33.68
CA THR A 345 47.75 3.88 -35.00
C THR A 345 49.17 3.37 -34.85
N PHE A 346 49.33 2.06 -34.75
CA PHE A 346 50.62 1.42 -34.97
C PHE A 346 50.97 1.69 -36.42
N ALA A 347 52.00 2.52 -36.62
CA ALA A 347 52.72 2.56 -37.87
C ALA A 347 53.37 1.18 -38.04
N GLU A 348 52.90 0.45 -39.05
CA GLU A 348 53.65 -0.66 -39.63
C GLU A 348 54.92 -0.05 -40.23
N SER A 349 56.04 -0.26 -39.55
CA SER A 349 57.37 -0.15 -40.14
C SER A 349 57.84 -1.57 -40.37
N ASP A 350 57.86 -1.98 -41.64
CA ASP A 350 58.66 -3.11 -42.11
C ASP A 350 60.12 -2.89 -41.69
N ASP A 351 60.71 -3.87 -41.04
CA ASP A 351 62.12 -4.24 -41.21
C ASP A 351 62.31 -5.70 -40.77
N GLU A 352 62.78 -6.50 -41.72
CA GLU A 352 63.21 -7.88 -41.60
C GLU A 352 64.51 -7.97 -40.76
N GLU A 353 64.65 -8.97 -39.88
CA GLU A 353 65.83 -9.85 -39.77
C GLU A 353 65.74 -10.80 -38.56
N GLU A 354 65.50 -12.08 -38.89
CA GLU A 354 66.22 -13.28 -38.46
C GLU A 354 67.14 -13.21 -37.21
N THR A 355 66.83 -13.98 -36.15
CA THR A 355 67.74 -15.02 -35.59
C THR A 355 67.25 -15.70 -34.29
N ALA A 356 67.20 -17.03 -34.36
CA ALA A 356 67.63 -18.06 -33.41
C ALA A 356 67.30 -17.97 -31.88
N ALA A 357 66.46 -18.94 -31.48
CA ALA A 357 66.62 -19.92 -30.40
C ALA A 357 67.59 -19.64 -29.21
N GLY A 358 67.07 -19.77 -27.99
CA GLY A 358 67.91 -19.94 -26.79
C GLY A 358 67.19 -19.81 -25.45
N ASP A 359 66.73 -20.95 -24.94
CA ASP A 359 66.62 -21.42 -23.56
C ASP A 359 66.78 -20.50 -22.32
N ALA A 360 65.98 -20.89 -21.30
CA ALA A 360 66.32 -20.96 -19.87
C ALA A 360 66.22 -19.71 -18.93
N THR A 361 65.13 -19.75 -18.15
CA THR A 361 65.05 -19.70 -16.67
C THR A 361 65.41 -18.46 -15.83
N GLY A 362 64.39 -18.04 -15.04
CA GLY A 362 64.50 -17.53 -13.66
C GLY A 362 64.57 -16.01 -13.54
N ALA A 363 63.93 -15.32 -12.59
CA ALA A 363 63.04 -15.65 -11.48
C ALA A 363 62.45 -14.30 -10.98
N SER A 364 61.27 -14.27 -10.37
CA SER A 364 60.88 -13.38 -9.24
C SER A 364 59.36 -13.53 -9.01
N THR A 365 58.89 -14.36 -8.08
CA THR A 365 58.58 -14.03 -6.67
C THR A 365 57.81 -12.72 -6.49
N ALA A 366 56.51 -12.82 -6.17
CA ALA A 366 55.89 -12.24 -4.96
C ALA A 366 54.36 -12.34 -4.99
N ASP A 367 53.81 -12.99 -3.96
CA ASP A 367 52.55 -12.68 -3.27
C ASP A 367 51.25 -12.58 -4.05
N ALA A 368 50.63 -13.75 -4.20
CA ALA A 368 49.19 -13.90 -4.11
C ALA A 368 48.77 -13.85 -2.63
N ASP A 369 48.63 -12.66 -2.07
CA ASP A 369 47.87 -12.41 -0.83
C ASP A 369 47.66 -10.90 -0.67
N ALA A 370 46.42 -10.43 -0.87
CA ALA A 370 45.82 -9.29 -0.16
C ALA A 370 44.53 -8.81 -0.87
N TRP A 371 43.43 -9.54 -0.65
CA TRP A 371 42.13 -8.88 -0.50
C TRP A 371 41.35 -9.54 0.64
N ALA A 372 41.80 -9.24 1.85
CA ALA A 372 40.97 -9.30 3.04
C ALA A 372 40.13 -8.01 3.10
N PRO A 373 38.80 -8.08 3.18
CA PRO A 373 38.01 -6.93 3.61
C PRO A 373 38.21 -6.73 5.11
N SER A 374 38.74 -5.57 5.47
CA SER A 374 38.79 -5.08 6.86
C SER A 374 37.38 -5.09 7.46
N THR A 375 37.11 -6.10 8.27
CA THR A 375 35.87 -6.22 9.03
C THR A 375 36.10 -5.59 10.41
N THR A 376 35.97 -4.27 10.52
CA THR A 376 35.73 -3.63 11.82
C THR A 376 34.23 -3.72 12.10
N VAL A 377 33.82 -4.81 12.74
CA VAL A 377 32.50 -4.93 13.38
C VAL A 377 32.48 -3.98 14.57
N ALA A 378 31.95 -2.77 14.38
CA ALA A 378 31.38 -2.01 15.47
C ALA A 378 30.04 -2.67 15.83
N THR A 379 30.00 -3.33 16.98
CA THR A 379 28.83 -4.04 17.51
C THR A 379 27.71 -3.04 17.84
N ALA A 380 26.92 -2.67 16.84
CA ALA A 380 25.64 -2.01 17.07
C ALA A 380 24.63 -3.03 17.63
N PRO A 381 23.81 -2.66 18.64
CA PRO A 381 22.85 -3.58 19.23
C PRO A 381 21.80 -3.98 18.21
N ARG A 382 21.80 -5.27 17.86
CA ARG A 382 20.80 -5.92 17.03
C ARG A 382 19.40 -5.62 17.59
N PRO A 383 18.44 -5.14 16.77
CA PRO A 383 17.08 -4.90 17.24
C PRO A 383 16.45 -6.22 17.73
N PRO A 384 15.65 -6.19 18.81
CA PRO A 384 15.01 -7.38 19.34
C PRO A 384 14.11 -8.00 18.27
N ARG A 385 14.22 -9.32 18.14
CA ARG A 385 13.38 -10.15 17.28
C ARG A 385 11.93 -9.94 17.72
N ALA A 386 11.05 -9.54 16.80
CA ALA A 386 9.63 -9.39 17.08
C ALA A 386 9.10 -10.71 17.67
N GLU A 387 8.69 -10.68 18.94
CA GLU A 387 8.01 -11.77 19.58
C GLU A 387 6.72 -12.03 18.79
N LEU A 388 6.58 -13.28 18.32
CA LEU A 388 5.32 -13.76 17.79
C LEU A 388 4.32 -13.70 18.94
N GLU A 389 3.38 -12.75 18.86
CA GLU A 389 2.17 -12.77 19.67
C GLU A 389 1.45 -14.10 19.35
N GLU A 390 1.62 -15.09 20.22
CA GLU A 390 0.78 -16.27 20.28
C GLU A 390 -0.64 -15.79 20.57
N GLU A 391 -1.51 -15.97 19.57
CA GLU A 391 -2.93 -15.68 19.61
C GLU A 391 -3.59 -16.63 20.64
N SER A 392 -3.60 -16.18 21.89
CA SER A 392 -4.39 -16.78 22.98
C SER A 392 -5.86 -16.56 22.69
N ASP A 393 -6.55 -17.63 22.27
CA ASP A 393 -8.01 -17.76 22.24
C ASP A 393 -8.56 -17.64 23.68
N ASP A 394 -8.67 -16.41 24.18
CA ASP A 394 -9.40 -16.11 25.41
C ASP A 394 -10.81 -15.64 25.07
N THR A 395 -11.72 -16.61 25.03
CA THR A 395 -13.18 -16.41 25.14
C THR A 395 -13.51 -15.85 26.53
N GLY A 396 -13.22 -14.57 26.75
CA GLY A 396 -13.56 -13.82 27.95
C GLY A 396 -15.00 -13.31 27.93
N GLU A 397 -15.83 -13.90 28.78
CA GLU A 397 -17.22 -13.56 29.04
C GLU A 397 -17.44 -12.05 29.30
N HIS A 398 -18.40 -11.47 28.60
CA HIS A 398 -18.90 -10.12 28.88
C HIS A 398 -19.57 -10.07 30.26
N ARG A 399 -18.85 -9.56 31.26
CA ARG A 399 -19.43 -9.12 32.53
C ARG A 399 -20.18 -7.81 32.30
N LEU A 400 -21.50 -7.89 32.23
CA LEU A 400 -22.41 -6.74 32.23
C LEU A 400 -22.25 -5.97 33.56
N VAL A 401 -21.66 -4.78 33.50
CA VAL A 401 -21.70 -3.80 34.58
C VAL A 401 -22.99 -3.01 34.43
N ALA A 402 -23.86 -3.08 35.44
CA ALA A 402 -25.09 -2.32 35.51
C ALA A 402 -24.78 -0.81 35.71
N PRO A 403 -25.52 0.11 35.08
CA PRO A 403 -25.37 1.54 35.32
C PRO A 403 -26.01 1.93 36.67
N GLU A 404 -25.26 2.68 37.48
CA GLU A 404 -25.77 3.37 38.67
C GLU A 404 -26.72 4.53 38.28
N PRO A 405 -27.70 4.87 39.13
CA PRO A 405 -28.65 5.94 38.87
C PRO A 405 -28.09 7.30 39.30
N ASP A 406 -27.94 8.22 38.34
CA ASP A 406 -27.72 9.63 38.62
C ASP A 406 -29.00 10.29 39.14
N ALA A 407 -28.88 10.89 40.32
CA ALA A 407 -29.87 11.75 40.94
C ALA A 407 -29.61 13.23 40.59
N ASP A 408 -30.72 13.97 40.50
CA ASP A 408 -30.83 15.42 40.65
C ASP A 408 -30.07 16.34 39.69
N THR A 409 -30.80 16.84 38.67
CA THR A 409 -30.92 18.30 38.53
C THR A 409 -32.26 18.71 37.88
N ALA A 410 -33.01 19.54 38.61
CA ALA A 410 -34.32 20.08 38.26
C ALA A 410 -34.24 21.21 37.18
N PRO A 411 -35.38 21.64 36.61
CA PRO A 411 -35.44 22.38 35.36
C PRO A 411 -35.45 23.90 35.55
N VAL A 412 -34.81 24.64 34.63
CA VAL A 412 -34.95 26.10 34.55
C VAL A 412 -35.36 26.54 33.14
N SER A 413 -36.65 26.89 33.08
CA SER A 413 -37.21 28.09 32.47
C SER A 413 -36.93 28.44 31.00
N THR A 414 -38.02 28.33 30.24
CA THR A 414 -38.36 29.09 29.04
C THR A 414 -37.95 30.57 29.09
N ARG A 415 -37.31 31.07 28.04
CA ARG A 415 -37.39 32.50 27.68
C ARG A 415 -37.36 32.75 26.18
N THR A 416 -38.44 33.37 25.75
CA THR A 416 -38.79 33.93 24.46
C THR A 416 -37.93 35.14 24.09
N THR A 417 -37.40 35.19 22.87
CA THR A 417 -37.00 36.40 22.12
C THR A 417 -36.88 35.98 20.65
N ARG A 418 -37.90 36.18 19.80
CA ARG A 418 -38.21 37.41 19.02
C ARG A 418 -37.01 37.90 18.21
N GLU A 419 -36.77 37.26 17.07
CA GLU A 419 -35.85 37.77 16.06
C GLU A 419 -36.61 38.59 15.03
N THR A 420 -36.07 39.79 14.80
CA THR A 420 -36.70 40.90 14.11
C THR A 420 -36.18 40.92 12.69
N THR A 421 -37.07 40.80 11.72
CA THR A 421 -36.86 41.15 10.32
C THR A 421 -36.40 42.61 10.21
N ARG A 422 -35.22 42.84 9.65
CA ARG A 422 -34.84 44.16 9.16
C ARG A 422 -34.29 44.05 7.74
N SER A 423 -35.22 44.23 6.81
CA SER A 423 -34.96 44.66 5.44
C SER A 423 -34.49 46.12 5.47
N LEU A 424 -33.55 46.47 4.60
CA LEU A 424 -33.18 47.85 4.25
C LEU A 424 -33.06 47.98 2.71
N PRO A 425 -33.32 49.19 2.18
CA PRO A 425 -33.75 49.48 0.81
C PRO A 425 -32.52 49.64 -0.13
N HIS A 426 -32.62 49.67 -1.46
CA HIS A 426 -33.62 50.28 -2.33
C HIS A 426 -33.65 49.61 -3.70
#